data_AF-A0A8J9Y004-F1
#
_entry.id   AF-A0A8J9Y004-F1
#
_cell.length_a   1.000
_cell.length_b   1.000
_cell.length_c   1.000
_cell.angle_alpha   90.00
_cell.angle_beta   90.00
_cell.angle_gamma   90.00
#
_symmetry.space_group_name_H-M   'P 1'
#
loop_
_entity.id
_entity.type
_entity.pdbx_description
1 polymer ?
#
loop_
_entity_poly.entity_id
_entity_poly.type
_entity_poly.pdbx_seq_one_letter_code
_entity_poly.pdbx_strand_id
1 'polypeptide(L)'
;MQRKSDDIYKLFSIRDYNYSSVFRSIYNSSLSLSEANIKWEDNWVAMIDSMLQLNALRRIHETVSQPHFVRKIIIDVNKHFDEMYEIDGIKVTPARIFDVLDYTRCGGIILRNIRFHDLPTICTNFGVKALKFVPHFSTNTIDKASALSTYIQISAENLNKHDLNIVEIIENSVSEFVDTNQMLPEIPGIQANYSVITNYSLKKSNTASFVDSV
;
A
#
# COMPACT_ATOMS: atom_id res chain seq x y z
N MET A 1 5.00 -23.62 -24.00
CA MET A 1 4.34 -22.31 -23.75
C MET A 1 5.14 -21.58 -22.68
N GLN A 2 5.48 -20.31 -22.90
CA GLN A 2 6.34 -19.51 -22.02
C GLN A 2 5.63 -18.19 -21.64
N ARG A 3 5.88 -17.67 -20.43
CA ARG A 3 5.46 -16.34 -19.99
C ARG A 3 6.50 -15.30 -20.37
N LYS A 4 6.05 -14.15 -20.86
CA LYS A 4 6.91 -13.00 -21.18
C LYS A 4 7.24 -12.21 -19.91
N SER A 5 8.34 -11.44 -19.96
CA SER A 5 8.80 -10.58 -18.86
C SER A 5 7.69 -9.69 -18.28
N ASP A 6 6.91 -9.02 -19.12
CA ASP A 6 5.85 -8.11 -18.64
C ASP A 6 4.76 -8.83 -17.83
N ASP A 7 4.40 -10.04 -18.21
CA ASP A 7 3.41 -10.82 -17.47
C ASP A 7 3.98 -11.32 -16.14
N ILE A 8 5.27 -11.66 -16.11
CA ILE A 8 5.99 -12.05 -14.89
C ILE A 8 6.02 -10.88 -13.90
N TYR A 9 6.38 -9.68 -14.37
CA TYR A 9 6.46 -8.51 -13.49
C TYR A 9 5.10 -7.92 -13.12
N LYS A 10 4.04 -8.16 -13.91
CA LYS A 10 2.67 -7.94 -13.47
C LYS A 10 2.29 -8.85 -12.29
N LEU A 11 2.66 -10.13 -12.33
CA LEU A 11 2.41 -11.04 -11.21
C LEU A 11 3.12 -10.57 -9.93
N PHE A 12 4.34 -10.06 -10.05
CA PHE A 12 5.04 -9.44 -8.93
C PHE A 12 4.31 -8.20 -8.39
N SER A 13 3.84 -7.32 -9.27
CA SER A 13 3.09 -6.12 -8.87
C SER A 13 1.78 -6.44 -8.14
N ILE A 14 1.10 -7.54 -8.49
CA ILE A 14 -0.10 -8.00 -7.78
C ILE A 14 0.23 -8.46 -6.35
N ARG A 15 1.44 -8.95 -6.13
CA ARG A 15 1.97 -9.34 -4.80
C ARG A 15 2.68 -8.20 -4.08
N ASP A 16 2.40 -6.95 -4.46
CA ASP A 16 2.99 -5.72 -3.92
C ASP A 16 4.52 -5.57 -4.10
N TYR A 17 5.14 -6.32 -5.02
CA TYR A 17 6.54 -6.08 -5.39
C TYR A 17 6.64 -5.00 -6.46
N ASN A 18 7.51 -4.00 -6.21
CA ASN A 18 7.78 -2.92 -7.14
C ASN A 18 9.20 -3.02 -7.75
N TYR A 19 9.44 -4.04 -8.57
CA TYR A 19 10.71 -4.19 -9.28
C TYR A 19 10.81 -3.20 -10.46
N SER A 20 11.99 -2.62 -10.67
CA SER A 20 12.25 -1.67 -11.75
C SER A 20 13.67 -1.80 -12.30
N SER A 21 13.90 -1.23 -13.50
CA SER A 21 15.22 -1.14 -14.14
C SER A 21 15.94 -2.51 -14.22
N VAL A 22 17.21 -2.57 -13.84
CA VAL A 22 18.08 -3.75 -13.86
C VAL A 22 17.56 -4.93 -13.03
N PHE A 23 16.65 -4.69 -12.07
CA PHE A 23 16.01 -5.75 -11.29
C PHE A 23 14.81 -6.39 -12.02
N ARG A 24 14.47 -5.91 -13.23
CA ARG A 24 13.52 -6.56 -14.15
C ARG A 24 14.22 -7.47 -15.18
N SER A 25 15.15 -8.29 -14.71
CA SER A 25 16.05 -9.10 -15.53
C SER A 25 15.49 -10.47 -15.95
N ILE A 26 14.35 -10.94 -15.44
CA ILE A 26 13.72 -12.18 -15.95
C ILE A 26 13.16 -11.91 -17.36
N TYR A 27 13.78 -12.49 -18.39
CA TYR A 27 13.41 -12.32 -19.79
C TYR A 27 12.12 -13.06 -20.14
N ASN A 28 12.07 -14.34 -19.77
CA ASN A 28 10.90 -15.19 -19.91
C ASN A 28 10.96 -16.35 -18.90
N SER A 29 9.84 -17.04 -18.72
CA SER A 29 9.76 -18.22 -17.86
C SER A 29 8.86 -19.29 -18.45
N SER A 30 9.00 -20.53 -17.98
CA SER A 30 7.99 -21.56 -18.18
C SER A 30 6.68 -21.19 -17.46
N LEU A 31 5.56 -21.79 -17.88
CA LEU A 31 4.28 -21.63 -17.18
C LEU A 31 4.30 -22.19 -15.75
N SER A 32 5.13 -23.19 -15.49
CA SER A 32 5.34 -23.77 -14.17
C SER A 32 6.28 -22.94 -13.28
N LEU A 33 6.91 -21.89 -13.83
CA LEU A 33 7.94 -21.08 -13.15
C LEU A 33 9.13 -21.92 -12.65
N SER A 34 9.34 -23.10 -13.23
CA SER A 34 10.47 -23.99 -12.90
C SER A 34 11.73 -23.68 -13.70
N GLU A 35 11.55 -23.03 -14.85
CA GLU A 35 12.62 -22.67 -15.79
C GLU A 35 12.41 -21.23 -16.23
N ALA A 36 13.50 -20.48 -16.39
CA ALA A 36 13.48 -19.11 -16.84
C ALA A 36 14.76 -18.74 -17.57
N ASN A 37 14.73 -17.68 -18.35
CA ASN A 37 15.92 -17.04 -18.89
C ASN A 37 16.09 -15.69 -18.20
N ILE A 38 17.27 -15.44 -17.64
CA ILE A 38 17.59 -14.22 -16.92
C ILE A 38 18.61 -13.44 -17.74
N LYS A 39 18.33 -12.16 -17.99
CA LYS A 39 19.23 -11.23 -18.69
C LYS A 39 20.49 -11.01 -17.88
N TRP A 40 21.63 -11.01 -18.57
CA TRP A 40 22.92 -10.65 -18.01
C TRP A 40 23.30 -9.22 -18.44
N GLU A 41 23.41 -8.32 -17.46
CA GLU A 41 23.78 -6.91 -17.64
C GLU A 41 25.04 -6.56 -16.82
N ASP A 42 26.01 -7.48 -16.78
CA ASP A 42 27.25 -7.35 -15.99
C ASP A 42 27.02 -7.06 -14.49
N ASN A 43 25.87 -7.50 -13.97
CA ASN A 43 25.43 -7.25 -12.60
C ASN A 43 25.06 -8.56 -11.90
N TRP A 44 26.01 -9.08 -11.11
CA TRP A 44 25.81 -10.27 -10.28
C TRP A 44 24.69 -10.12 -9.25
N VAL A 45 24.47 -8.91 -8.73
CA VAL A 45 23.41 -8.64 -7.74
C VAL A 45 22.04 -8.82 -8.39
N ALA A 46 21.80 -8.21 -9.55
CA ALA A 46 20.54 -8.34 -10.29
C ALA A 46 20.29 -9.80 -10.74
N MET A 47 21.34 -10.50 -11.15
CA MET A 47 21.26 -11.91 -11.55
C MET A 47 20.86 -12.81 -10.36
N ILE A 48 21.52 -12.67 -9.21
CA ILE A 48 21.18 -13.45 -8.01
C ILE A 48 19.79 -13.07 -7.49
N ASP A 49 19.44 -11.78 -7.48
CA ASP A 49 18.11 -11.31 -7.10
C ASP A 49 17.03 -11.92 -8.00
N SER A 50 17.27 -12.02 -9.31
CA SER A 50 16.35 -12.68 -10.25
C SER A 50 16.14 -14.17 -9.96
N MET A 51 17.16 -14.87 -9.46
CA MET A 51 17.00 -16.24 -9.01
C MET A 51 16.12 -16.31 -7.75
N LEU A 52 16.26 -15.36 -6.82
CA LEU A 52 15.41 -15.24 -5.64
C LEU A 52 13.98 -14.88 -6.02
N GLN A 53 13.80 -13.94 -6.94
CA GLN A 53 12.52 -13.57 -7.55
C GLN A 53 11.83 -14.81 -8.13
N LEU A 54 12.51 -15.61 -8.96
CA LEU A 54 11.93 -16.82 -9.55
C LEU A 54 11.44 -17.81 -8.48
N ASN A 55 12.21 -18.01 -7.42
CA ASN A 55 11.81 -18.85 -6.28
C ASN A 55 10.62 -18.27 -5.51
N ALA A 56 10.61 -16.97 -5.27
CA ALA A 56 9.52 -16.27 -4.59
C ALA A 56 8.21 -16.38 -5.39
N LEU A 57 8.28 -16.18 -6.72
CA LEU A 57 7.12 -16.21 -7.60
C LEU A 57 6.46 -17.59 -7.63
N ARG A 58 7.25 -18.65 -7.54
CA ARG A 58 6.75 -20.02 -7.55
C ARG A 58 6.03 -20.43 -6.26
N ARG A 59 6.31 -19.76 -5.13
CA ARG A 59 5.60 -20.04 -3.88
C ARG A 59 4.12 -19.66 -4.01
N ILE A 60 3.27 -20.46 -3.38
CA ILE A 60 1.83 -20.20 -3.25
C ILE A 60 1.68 -19.20 -2.10
N HIS A 61 1.85 -17.92 -2.40
CA HIS A 61 1.73 -16.82 -1.46
C HIS A 61 1.26 -15.57 -2.19
N GLU A 62 0.40 -14.78 -1.54
CA GLU A 62 -0.26 -13.63 -2.16
C GLU A 62 0.39 -12.29 -1.83
N THR A 63 1.19 -12.19 -0.76
CA THR A 63 1.85 -10.94 -0.37
C THR A 63 3.36 -10.98 -0.57
N VAL A 64 4.04 -9.91 -0.17
CA VAL A 64 5.49 -9.79 -0.25
C VAL A 64 6.16 -10.83 0.66
N SER A 65 7.09 -11.58 0.08
CA SER A 65 7.99 -12.47 0.79
C SER A 65 9.43 -12.01 0.62
N GLN A 66 10.20 -12.01 1.71
CA GLN A 66 11.62 -11.66 1.69
C GLN A 66 12.48 -12.90 1.95
N PRO A 67 13.59 -13.09 1.23
CA PRO A 67 14.52 -14.17 1.53
C PRO A 67 15.17 -13.90 2.90
N HIS A 68 15.00 -14.80 3.86
CA HIS A 68 15.58 -14.63 5.21
C HIS A 68 16.75 -15.58 5.47
N PHE A 69 16.95 -16.59 4.61
CA PHE A 69 18.00 -17.58 4.79
C PHE A 69 18.33 -18.27 3.46
N VAL A 70 19.63 -18.42 3.19
CA VAL A 70 20.15 -19.24 2.09
C VAL A 70 21.24 -20.13 2.67
N ARG A 71 21.08 -21.46 2.56
CA ARG A 71 22.05 -22.39 3.16
C ARG A 71 23.41 -22.33 2.48
N LYS A 72 23.42 -22.24 1.15
CA LYS A 72 24.67 -22.25 0.37
C LYS A 72 24.48 -21.52 -0.95
N ILE A 73 25.46 -20.68 -1.27
CA ILE A 73 25.63 -20.05 -2.58
C ILE A 73 26.95 -20.58 -3.15
N ILE A 74 26.91 -21.07 -4.40
CA ILE A 74 28.10 -21.49 -5.15
C ILE A 74 28.14 -20.63 -6.41
N ILE A 75 29.32 -20.07 -6.71
CA ILE A 75 29.52 -19.24 -7.89
C ILE A 75 30.76 -19.77 -8.60
N ASP A 76 30.56 -20.24 -9.83
CA ASP A 76 31.62 -20.57 -10.77
C ASP A 76 31.53 -19.56 -11.94
N VAL A 77 32.49 -18.64 -11.98
CA VAL A 77 32.47 -17.52 -12.92
C VAL A 77 32.72 -18.00 -14.36
N ASN A 78 33.67 -18.91 -14.55
CA ASN A 78 34.00 -19.41 -15.89
C ASN A 78 32.80 -20.15 -16.48
N LYS A 79 32.22 -21.06 -15.68
CA LYS A 79 31.03 -21.79 -16.07
C LYS A 79 29.82 -20.91 -16.33
N HIS A 80 29.70 -19.77 -15.64
CA HIS A 80 28.62 -18.82 -15.89
C HIS A 80 28.68 -18.24 -17.31
N PHE A 81 29.87 -17.83 -17.75
CA PHE A 81 30.05 -17.31 -19.10
C PHE A 81 29.93 -18.39 -20.18
N ASP A 82 30.33 -19.64 -19.88
CA ASP A 82 30.16 -20.76 -20.80
C ASP A 82 28.68 -21.13 -21.06
N GLU A 83 27.82 -20.93 -20.08
CA GLU A 83 26.37 -21.23 -20.16
C GLU A 83 25.52 -20.03 -20.60
N MET A 84 26.14 -18.87 -20.82
CA MET A 84 25.48 -17.68 -21.34
C MET A 84 25.27 -17.82 -22.84
N TYR A 85 24.10 -17.39 -23.32
CA TYR A 85 23.76 -17.37 -24.72
C TYR A 85 22.94 -16.14 -25.07
N GLU A 86 22.64 -15.93 -26.34
CA GLU A 86 21.97 -14.73 -26.83
C GLU A 86 20.57 -15.04 -27.37
N ILE A 87 19.58 -14.24 -26.97
CA ILE A 87 18.22 -14.26 -27.54
C ILE A 87 17.90 -12.83 -27.96
N ASP A 88 17.56 -12.62 -29.24
CA ASP A 88 17.14 -11.31 -29.78
C ASP A 88 18.13 -10.17 -29.49
N GLY A 89 19.45 -10.42 -29.53
CA GLY A 89 20.46 -9.41 -29.20
C GLY A 89 20.79 -9.29 -27.71
N ILE A 90 20.10 -10.03 -26.85
CA ILE A 90 20.18 -9.92 -25.39
C ILE A 90 20.90 -11.14 -24.82
N LYS A 91 21.97 -10.90 -24.06
CA LYS A 91 22.68 -11.95 -23.31
C LYS A 91 21.78 -12.45 -22.18
N VAL A 92 21.56 -13.75 -22.15
CA VAL A 92 20.75 -14.42 -21.15
C VAL A 92 21.45 -15.67 -20.61
N THR A 93 21.08 -16.03 -19.39
CA THR A 93 21.53 -17.25 -18.73
C THR A 93 20.31 -18.08 -18.33
N PRO A 94 20.31 -19.40 -18.60
CA PRO A 94 19.18 -20.24 -18.25
C PRO A 94 19.18 -20.51 -16.73
N ALA A 95 18.04 -20.26 -16.11
CA ALA A 95 17.73 -20.57 -14.72
C ALA A 95 16.78 -21.76 -14.62
N ARG A 96 17.05 -22.67 -13.68
CA ARG A 96 16.21 -23.83 -13.40
C ARG A 96 16.15 -24.13 -11.92
N ILE A 97 14.94 -24.39 -11.43
CA ILE A 97 14.70 -24.83 -10.06
C ILE A 97 14.54 -26.35 -10.04
N PHE A 98 15.22 -27.00 -9.10
CA PHE A 98 15.20 -28.44 -8.87
C PHE A 98 14.56 -28.74 -7.52
N ASP A 99 13.28 -29.11 -7.53
CA ASP A 99 12.44 -29.24 -6.32
C ASP A 99 12.90 -30.34 -5.39
N VAL A 100 13.16 -31.51 -5.97
CA VAL A 100 13.58 -32.70 -5.23
C VAL A 100 14.93 -32.47 -4.53
N LEU A 101 15.79 -31.64 -5.12
CA LEU A 101 17.15 -31.38 -4.64
C LEU A 101 17.28 -30.04 -3.90
N ASP A 102 16.17 -29.29 -3.78
CA ASP A 102 16.07 -28.00 -3.11
C ASP A 102 17.20 -27.01 -3.49
N TYR A 103 17.42 -26.87 -4.80
CA TYR A 103 18.34 -25.87 -5.32
C TYR A 103 17.87 -25.22 -6.61
N THR A 104 18.31 -23.99 -6.82
CA THR A 104 18.15 -23.25 -8.07
C THR A 104 19.50 -23.01 -8.70
N ARG A 105 19.61 -23.27 -10.01
CA ARG A 105 20.83 -23.01 -10.78
C ARG A 105 20.55 -21.98 -11.85
N CYS A 106 21.48 -21.05 -12.05
CA CYS A 106 21.50 -20.14 -13.18
C CYS A 106 22.93 -20.02 -13.71
N GLY A 107 23.21 -20.65 -14.86
CA GLY A 107 24.57 -20.80 -15.36
C GLY A 107 25.50 -21.45 -14.33
N GLY A 108 26.55 -20.72 -13.96
CA GLY A 108 27.51 -21.09 -12.92
C GLY A 108 27.10 -20.78 -11.47
N ILE A 109 25.92 -20.21 -11.24
CA ILE A 109 25.41 -19.89 -9.88
C ILE A 109 24.50 -21.01 -9.40
N ILE A 110 24.67 -21.46 -8.16
CA ILE A 110 23.75 -22.39 -7.47
C ILE A 110 23.35 -21.82 -6.11
N LEU A 111 22.06 -21.70 -5.87
CA LEU A 111 21.45 -21.37 -4.58
C LEU A 111 20.80 -22.62 -4.00
N ARG A 112 21.19 -23.04 -2.79
CA ARG A 112 20.58 -24.19 -2.10
C ARG A 112 19.78 -23.76 -0.88
N ASN A 113 18.62 -24.40 -0.70
CA ASN A 113 17.74 -24.24 0.46
C ASN A 113 17.50 -22.76 0.79
N ILE A 114 16.74 -22.11 -0.10
CA ILE A 114 16.30 -20.73 0.09
C ILE A 114 15.03 -20.80 0.95
N ARG A 115 15.02 -20.05 2.05
CA ARG A 115 13.83 -19.89 2.88
C ARG A 115 13.42 -18.43 2.90
N PHE A 116 12.12 -18.22 2.85
CA PHE A 116 11.49 -16.93 2.79
C PHE A 116 10.68 -16.67 4.05
N HIS A 117 10.66 -15.40 4.46
CA HIS A 117 9.75 -14.85 5.44
C HIS A 117 8.63 -14.11 4.72
N ASP A 118 7.39 -14.41 5.07
CA ASP A 118 6.23 -13.75 4.51
C ASP A 118 5.87 -12.53 5.36
N LEU A 119 5.74 -11.37 4.71
CA LEU A 119 5.38 -10.13 5.39
C LEU A 119 3.86 -10.04 5.59
N PRO A 120 3.41 -9.44 6.70
CA PRO A 120 1.99 -9.28 6.96
C PRO A 120 1.35 -8.38 5.90
N THR A 121 0.14 -8.75 5.49
CA THR A 121 -0.68 -7.93 4.58
C THR A 121 -1.04 -6.61 5.27
N ILE A 122 -0.78 -5.49 4.61
CA ILE A 122 -1.32 -4.20 5.04
C ILE A 122 -2.79 -4.17 4.59
N CYS A 123 -3.68 -4.69 5.43
CA CYS A 123 -5.12 -4.52 5.23
C CYS A 123 -5.48 -3.09 5.63
N THR A 124 -5.53 -2.17 4.67
CA THR A 124 -6.24 -0.90 4.89
C THR A 124 -7.72 -1.23 5.01
N ASN A 125 -8.30 -1.03 6.19
CA ASN A 125 -9.74 -1.14 6.38
C ASN A 125 -10.42 -0.10 5.49
N PHE A 126 -10.93 -0.54 4.34
CA PHE A 126 -11.75 0.32 3.50
C PHE A 126 -13.14 0.43 4.13
N GLY A 127 -13.42 1.58 4.75
CA GLY A 127 -14.76 1.89 5.23
C GLY A 127 -15.70 2.13 4.05
N VAL A 128 -16.48 1.12 3.67
CA VAL A 128 -17.53 1.30 2.65
C VAL A 128 -18.68 2.08 3.27
N LYS A 129 -18.98 3.26 2.72
CA LYS A 129 -20.16 4.05 3.08
C LYS A 129 -21.19 3.97 1.95
N ALA A 130 -22.39 3.49 2.26
CA ALA A 130 -23.50 3.49 1.32
C ALA A 130 -24.24 4.83 1.37
N LEU A 131 -24.55 5.40 0.19
CA LEU A 131 -25.39 6.59 0.10
C LEU A 131 -26.85 6.20 0.38
N LYS A 132 -27.49 6.93 1.29
CA LYS A 132 -28.90 6.77 1.63
C LYS A 132 -29.60 8.11 1.49
N PHE A 133 -30.81 8.09 0.93
CA PHE A 133 -31.65 9.28 0.92
C PHE A 133 -32.05 9.67 2.35
N VAL A 134 -31.76 10.92 2.72
CA VAL A 134 -32.19 11.51 3.99
C VAL A 134 -33.23 12.60 3.69
N PRO A 135 -34.51 12.40 4.02
CA PRO A 135 -35.53 13.43 3.82
C PRO A 135 -35.28 14.62 4.74
N HIS A 136 -35.57 15.83 4.25
CA HIS A 136 -35.39 17.07 5.01
C HIS A 136 -36.20 17.08 6.32
N PHE A 137 -37.42 16.52 6.28
CA PHE A 137 -38.24 16.24 7.46
C PHE A 137 -38.29 14.73 7.67
N SER A 138 -37.56 14.24 8.67
CA SER A 138 -37.59 12.82 9.02
C SER A 138 -38.57 12.59 10.17
N THR A 139 -39.42 11.56 10.02
CA THR A 139 -40.30 11.06 11.10
C THR A 139 -39.65 9.95 11.92
N ASN A 140 -38.46 9.50 11.49
CA ASN A 140 -37.73 8.38 12.10
C ASN A 140 -36.60 8.92 12.97
N THR A 141 -36.29 8.23 14.07
CA THR A 141 -35.14 8.56 14.92
C THR A 141 -33.83 8.21 14.19
N ILE A 142 -33.08 9.22 13.78
CA ILE A 142 -31.72 9.09 13.23
C ILE A 142 -30.74 9.15 14.41
N ASP A 143 -29.67 8.35 14.37
CA ASP A 143 -28.62 8.45 15.38
C ASP A 143 -27.88 9.80 15.28
N LYS A 144 -27.42 10.31 16.43
CA LYS A 144 -26.80 11.65 16.51
C LYS A 144 -25.58 11.78 15.57
N ALA A 145 -24.79 10.72 15.40
CA ALA A 145 -23.59 10.73 14.55
C ALA A 145 -23.92 10.85 13.06
N SER A 146 -24.90 10.09 12.57
CA SER A 146 -25.40 10.16 11.20
C SER A 146 -26.10 11.48 10.89
N ALA A 147 -26.84 12.03 11.88
CA ALA A 147 -27.45 13.34 11.76
C ALA A 147 -26.38 14.43 11.61
N LEU A 148 -25.37 14.43 12.49
CA LEU A 148 -24.23 15.34 12.41
C LEU A 148 -23.47 15.20 11.08
N SER A 149 -23.23 13.97 10.62
CA SER A 149 -22.62 13.69 9.30
C SER A 149 -23.36 14.36 8.17
N THR A 150 -24.69 14.25 8.19
CA THR A 150 -25.56 14.77 7.14
C THR A 150 -25.54 16.31 7.15
N TYR A 151 -25.60 16.94 8.32
CA TYR A 151 -25.54 18.40 8.42
C TYR A 151 -24.19 18.97 7.99
N ILE A 152 -23.09 18.32 8.35
CA ILE A 152 -21.75 18.73 7.90
C ILE A 152 -21.64 18.57 6.38
N GLN A 153 -22.12 17.45 5.82
CA GLN A 153 -22.11 17.22 4.38
C GLN A 153 -22.93 18.27 3.61
N ILE A 154 -24.17 18.54 4.05
CA ILE A 154 -25.02 19.59 3.47
C ILE A 154 -24.32 20.95 3.54
N SER A 155 -23.73 21.28 4.70
CA SER A 155 -23.04 22.56 4.90
C SER A 155 -21.84 22.70 3.96
N ALA A 156 -21.02 21.65 3.83
CA ALA A 156 -19.87 21.62 2.93
C ALA A 156 -20.30 21.78 1.46
N GLU A 157 -21.33 21.04 1.04
CA GLU A 157 -21.87 21.08 -0.33
C GLU A 157 -22.41 22.47 -0.68
N ASN A 158 -23.15 23.11 0.23
CA ASN A 158 -23.70 24.46 0.01
C ASN A 158 -22.62 25.55 0.03
N LEU A 159 -21.57 25.38 0.84
CA LEU A 159 -20.46 26.33 0.90
C LEU A 159 -19.42 26.11 -0.21
N ASN A 160 -19.48 24.97 -0.91
CA ASN A 160 -18.48 24.50 -1.87
C ASN A 160 -17.05 24.56 -1.30
N LYS A 161 -16.88 24.13 -0.04
CA LYS A 161 -15.60 24.14 0.69
C LYS A 161 -15.28 22.76 1.24
N HIS A 162 -14.01 22.40 1.12
CA HIS A 162 -13.46 21.17 1.71
C HIS A 162 -13.01 21.38 3.15
N ASP A 163 -12.70 22.61 3.56
CA ASP A 163 -12.27 22.92 4.92
C ASP A 163 -13.40 23.62 5.69
N LEU A 164 -13.85 22.99 6.77
CA LEU A 164 -14.91 23.51 7.64
C LEU A 164 -14.37 23.73 9.04
N ASN A 165 -14.64 24.91 9.60
CA ASN A 165 -14.38 25.20 11.02
C ASN A 165 -15.70 25.06 11.78
N ILE A 166 -15.77 24.06 12.65
CA ILE A 166 -16.93 23.73 13.48
C ILE A 166 -16.65 24.23 14.90
N VAL A 167 -17.61 24.95 15.46
CA VAL A 167 -17.52 25.49 16.83
C VAL A 167 -18.70 24.99 17.64
N GLU A 168 -18.42 24.30 18.75
CA GLU A 168 -19.43 23.94 19.74
C GLU A 168 -19.44 24.97 20.88
N ILE A 169 -20.64 25.43 21.24
CA ILE A 169 -20.83 26.40 22.33
C ILE A 169 -21.42 25.69 23.54
N ILE A 170 -20.73 25.76 24.68
CA ILE A 170 -21.11 25.06 25.91
C ILE A 170 -21.44 26.06 27.01
N GLU A 171 -22.56 25.86 27.71
CA GLU A 171 -23.00 26.74 28.81
C GLU A 171 -22.55 26.26 30.19
N ASN A 172 -22.80 25.00 30.57
CA ASN A 172 -22.47 24.45 31.91
C ASN A 172 -22.34 22.91 31.92
N SER A 173 -22.18 22.24 30.77
CA SER A 173 -22.12 20.78 30.66
C SER A 173 -20.75 20.28 30.18
N VAL A 174 -20.44 19.01 30.40
CA VAL A 174 -19.38 18.33 29.64
C VAL A 174 -19.86 18.23 28.19
N SER A 175 -19.00 18.50 27.21
CA SER A 175 -19.38 18.37 25.80
C SER A 175 -19.86 16.95 25.52
N GLU A 176 -21.02 16.82 24.89
CA GLU A 176 -21.53 15.52 24.41
C GLU A 176 -20.69 14.96 23.25
N PHE A 177 -19.79 15.77 22.66
CA PHE A 177 -19.00 15.43 21.48
C PHE A 177 -17.48 15.33 21.75
N VAL A 178 -16.99 15.72 22.94
CA VAL A 178 -15.55 15.73 23.29
C VAL A 178 -14.96 14.34 23.55
N ASP A 179 -15.76 13.36 24.00
CA ASP A 179 -15.24 12.01 24.32
C ASP A 179 -14.90 11.15 23.08
N THR A 180 -14.90 11.76 21.90
CA THR A 180 -14.88 11.01 20.66
C THR A 180 -14.12 11.75 19.57
N ASN A 181 -12.81 11.45 19.50
CA ASN A 181 -12.11 11.32 18.21
C ASN A 181 -12.80 10.29 17.26
N GLN A 182 -13.94 9.70 17.67
CA GLN A 182 -14.80 8.76 16.95
C GLN A 182 -16.13 9.36 16.43
N MET A 183 -16.54 10.59 16.79
CA MET A 183 -17.88 11.13 16.43
C MET A 183 -17.86 12.14 15.30
N LEU A 184 -16.70 12.69 14.93
CA LEU A 184 -16.60 13.38 13.65
C LEU A 184 -16.52 12.27 12.59
N PRO A 185 -17.62 12.02 11.86
CA PRO A 185 -17.59 11.07 10.76
C PRO A 185 -16.48 11.50 9.80
N GLU A 186 -15.58 10.59 9.42
CA GLU A 186 -14.66 10.86 8.32
C GLU A 186 -15.48 11.04 7.04
N ILE A 187 -15.85 12.27 6.70
CA ILE A 187 -16.59 12.53 5.46
C ILE A 187 -15.55 12.61 4.34
N PRO A 188 -15.64 11.75 3.31
CA PRO A 188 -14.66 11.75 2.23
C PRO A 188 -14.53 13.13 1.58
N GLY A 189 -13.30 13.67 1.58
CA GLY A 189 -13.01 14.96 0.94
C GLY A 189 -13.37 16.21 1.76
N ILE A 190 -13.72 16.09 3.04
CA ILE A 190 -13.96 17.24 3.93
C ILE A 190 -13.04 17.17 5.15
N GLN A 191 -12.25 18.22 5.37
CA GLN A 191 -11.45 18.45 6.57
C GLN A 191 -12.26 19.33 7.54
N ALA A 192 -12.65 18.77 8.68
CA ALA A 192 -13.39 19.49 9.70
C ALA A 192 -12.50 19.79 10.90
N ASN A 193 -12.21 21.08 11.12
CA ASN A 193 -11.54 21.57 12.32
C ASN A 193 -12.58 21.83 13.39
N TYR A 194 -12.53 21.09 14.50
CA TYR A 194 -13.49 21.23 15.59
C TYR A 194 -12.88 21.98 16.77
N SER A 195 -13.65 22.93 17.32
CA SER A 195 -13.25 23.71 18.49
C SER A 195 -14.43 23.90 19.44
N VAL A 196 -14.14 24.00 20.73
CA VAL A 196 -15.14 24.16 21.79
C VAL A 196 -14.95 25.50 22.47
N ILE A 197 -16.03 26.26 22.63
CA ILE A 197 -16.02 27.55 23.30
C ILE A 197 -17.06 27.56 24.42
N THR A 198 -16.66 27.98 25.62
CA THR A 198 -17.59 28.20 26.74
C THR A 198 -18.27 29.56 26.64
N ASN A 199 -19.58 29.62 26.93
CA ASN A 199 -20.38 30.86 26.83
C ASN A 199 -19.80 32.02 27.67
N TYR A 200 -19.16 31.73 28.80
CA TYR A 200 -18.44 32.74 29.61
C TYR A 200 -17.35 33.50 28.83
N SER A 201 -16.72 32.86 27.84
CA SER A 201 -15.68 33.47 27.01
C SER A 201 -16.25 34.38 25.91
N LEU A 202 -17.49 34.15 25.48
CA LEU A 202 -18.19 34.98 24.48
C LEU A 202 -18.72 36.28 25.06
N LYS A 203 -19.10 36.30 26.35
CA LYS A 203 -19.61 37.52 27.02
C LYS A 203 -18.53 38.56 27.32
N LYS A 204 -17.25 38.16 27.34
CA LYS A 204 -16.13 39.05 27.69
C LYS A 204 -15.72 40.00 26.54
N SER A 205 -16.11 39.72 25.30
CA SER A 205 -15.76 40.56 24.13
C SER A 205 -16.71 41.73 23.88
N ASN A 206 -17.89 41.76 24.49
CA ASN A 206 -18.88 42.84 24.27
C ASN A 206 -18.85 43.98 25.31
N THR A 207 -17.86 44.04 26.19
CA THR A 207 -17.76 45.10 27.23
C THR A 207 -16.53 46.02 27.08
N ALA A 208 -15.89 46.04 25.90
CA ALA A 208 -14.75 46.92 25.62
C ALA A 208 -15.02 47.85 24.42
N SER A 209 -15.96 48.79 24.58
CA SER A 209 -16.08 50.05 23.82
C SER A 209 -17.10 50.91 24.59
N PHE A 210 -16.88 52.14 25.06
CA PHE A 210 -15.95 53.22 24.74
C PHE A 210 -15.53 53.90 26.07
N VAL A 211 -14.24 54.16 26.25
CA VAL A 211 -13.76 55.33 27.00
C VAL A 211 -12.72 55.99 26.11
N ASP A 212 -13.15 56.99 25.34
CA ASP A 212 -12.24 58.01 24.82
C ASP A 212 -12.58 59.33 25.51
N SER A 213 -11.56 59.83 26.18
CA SER A 213 -11.46 61.14 26.81
C SER A 213 -11.36 62.25 25.77
N VAL A 214 -12.21 63.28 25.90
CA VAL A 214 -11.81 64.69 26.07
C VAL A 214 -12.75 65.32 27.08
#